data_AF-A0A7C3IK80-F1
#
_entry.id   AF-A0A7C3IK80-F1
#
_cell.length_a   1.000
_cell.length_b   1.000
_cell.length_c   1.000
_cell.angle_alpha   90.00
_cell.angle_beta   90.00
_cell.angle_gamma   90.00
#
_symmetry.space_group_name_H-M   'P 1'
#
loop_
_entity.id
_entity.type
_entity.pdbx_description
1 polymer ?
#
loop_
_entity_poly.entity_id
_entity_poly.type
_entity_poly.pdbx_seq_one_letter_code
_entity_poly.pdbx_strand_id
1 'polypeptide(L)'
;MKHKVFVSALVGASLILLVLSSCASGPKPAAPTTEEPVAQTEPIKPAPEEKPAEVTDPSKLPPDQAAEVALAAAVARAEKSRKQAFDLEVPDTFAEDWKKAETLFMTGREKAQVKTQLSYTEAAKAYNDAADAYDTLALKALPLYAEARRQEIIKARADAVKAGADQLLPEQLAAADRVADRAQAEFDTGNYYTAATTAQEARSRYIILKTGLDAYAVQQEIDRRDFAKYDAGNYSLAQQKLQTSQEAYDAGDIASAQNNAEEALLRFRLALNKGREMNASGRGQAALAERQAAQDLKANVAVRSDFERAQAVYADADQAFKAEKYDEAADLYAEAEALFADVKNTAAEKRARALEAMQAAQQKISATEDAAKKADTVLEGGSR
;
A
#
# COMPACT_ATOMS: atom_id res chain seq x y z
N MET A 1 17.63 21.69 -11.45
CA MET A 1 18.27 21.07 -10.26
C MET A 1 17.64 19.70 -10.06
N LYS A 2 18.45 18.65 -10.02
CA LYS A 2 18.03 17.24 -10.13
C LYS A 2 17.81 16.68 -8.72
N HIS A 3 16.60 16.23 -8.40
CA HIS A 3 16.36 15.41 -7.20
C HIS A 3 16.45 13.93 -7.57
N LYS A 4 17.42 13.24 -6.98
CA LYS A 4 17.58 11.78 -7.05
C LYS A 4 16.80 11.16 -5.91
N VAL A 5 15.86 10.29 -6.24
CA VAL A 5 15.17 9.38 -5.32
C VAL A 5 16.06 8.14 -5.18
N PHE A 6 16.50 7.83 -3.97
CA PHE A 6 17.17 6.57 -3.64
C PHE A 6 16.12 5.54 -3.23
N VAL A 7 16.00 4.48 -4.02
CA VAL A 7 15.23 3.27 -3.70
C VAL A 7 16.24 2.22 -3.24
N SER A 8 16.23 1.85 -1.96
CA SER A 8 16.95 0.68 -1.46
C SER A 8 16.01 -0.51 -1.42
N ALA A 9 16.17 -1.42 -2.38
CA ALA A 9 15.63 -2.76 -2.33
C ALA A 9 16.67 -3.68 -1.67
N LEU A 10 16.33 -4.32 -0.56
CA LEU A 10 17.15 -5.38 0.03
C LEU A 10 16.34 -6.68 0.00
N VAL A 11 16.74 -7.58 -0.88
CA VAL A 11 16.22 -8.93 -1.04
C VAL A 11 16.88 -9.83 0.00
N GLY A 12 16.11 -10.30 0.98
CA GLY A 12 16.55 -11.26 1.98
C GLY A 12 16.23 -12.70 1.53
N ALA A 13 17.25 -13.46 1.17
CA ALA A 13 17.15 -14.89 0.93
C ALA A 13 17.06 -15.64 2.28
N SER A 14 15.97 -16.40 2.48
CA SER A 14 15.78 -17.29 3.62
C SER A 14 16.38 -18.67 3.32
N LEU A 15 17.30 -19.13 4.16
CA LEU A 15 17.84 -20.49 4.16
C LEU A 15 17.24 -21.26 5.35
N ILE A 16 16.48 -22.32 5.04
CA ILE A 16 15.86 -23.23 6.01
C ILE A 16 16.85 -24.36 6.28
N LEU A 17 17.25 -24.54 7.55
CA LEU A 17 18.04 -25.68 8.04
C LEU A 17 17.18 -26.47 9.03
N LEU A 18 16.68 -27.63 8.57
CA LEU A 18 16.00 -28.63 9.39
C LEU A 18 17.04 -29.60 9.97
N VAL A 19 17.02 -29.74 11.29
CA VAL A 19 17.73 -30.77 12.05
C VAL A 19 16.75 -31.90 12.38
N LEU A 20 17.10 -33.14 12.07
CA LEU A 20 16.48 -34.33 12.66
C LEU A 20 17.54 -35.33 13.11
N SER A 21 17.38 -35.74 14.36
CA SER A 21 18.19 -36.68 15.14
C SER A 21 17.80 -38.14 14.84
N SER A 22 18.74 -39.08 14.98
CA SER A 22 18.43 -40.43 15.50
C SER A 22 19.68 -41.17 16.00
N CYS A 23 19.52 -41.93 17.09
CA CYS A 23 20.49 -42.83 17.72
C CYS A 23 20.19 -44.30 17.36
N ALA A 24 21.21 -45.16 17.31
CA ALA A 24 21.09 -46.61 17.55
C ALA A 24 22.45 -47.25 17.91
N SER A 25 22.41 -48.34 18.69
CA SER A 25 23.50 -48.89 19.53
C SER A 25 24.06 -50.25 19.05
N GLY A 26 25.40 -50.45 19.20
CA GLY A 26 26.18 -51.70 19.48
C GLY A 26 26.18 -52.90 18.50
N PRO A 27 27.05 -53.97 18.64
CA PRO A 27 28.16 -54.26 19.59
C PRO A 27 29.48 -54.93 19.02
N LYS A 28 30.60 -54.87 19.81
CA LYS A 28 31.79 -55.79 20.10
C LYS A 28 32.42 -56.76 19.03
N PRO A 29 33.58 -57.48 19.27
CA PRO A 29 34.77 -57.37 20.17
C PRO A 29 36.18 -57.76 19.59
N ALA A 30 37.22 -57.67 20.45
CA ALA A 30 38.44 -58.52 20.60
C ALA A 30 39.66 -58.37 19.63
N ALA A 31 40.95 -58.51 19.99
CA ALA A 31 41.71 -58.64 21.26
C ALA A 31 43.25 -58.50 20.97
N PRO A 32 44.21 -59.07 21.74
CA PRO A 32 45.28 -58.43 22.54
C PRO A 32 46.69 -58.57 21.90
N THR A 33 47.80 -58.01 22.44
CA THR A 33 48.72 -58.68 23.40
C THR A 33 49.83 -57.75 23.95
N THR A 34 50.07 -57.91 25.25
CA THR A 34 51.31 -57.97 26.08
C THR A 34 52.70 -57.70 25.48
N GLU A 35 53.54 -56.94 26.19
CA GLU A 35 54.83 -57.37 26.79
C GLU A 35 55.49 -56.24 27.64
N GLU A 36 55.93 -56.57 28.86
CA GLU A 36 56.90 -55.84 29.72
C GLU A 36 58.33 -56.40 29.46
N PRO A 37 59.40 -56.04 30.22
CA PRO A 37 59.99 -54.73 30.52
C PRO A 37 61.52 -54.73 30.24
N VAL A 38 62.18 -53.56 30.20
CA VAL A 38 63.63 -53.52 30.48
C VAL A 38 63.98 -52.27 31.30
N ALA A 39 64.55 -52.53 32.47
CA ALA A 39 65.13 -51.56 33.38
C ALA A 39 66.46 -51.00 32.83
N GLN A 40 66.66 -49.68 32.96
CA GLN A 40 67.98 -49.08 33.01
C GLN A 40 68.04 -48.07 34.17
N THR A 41 69.10 -48.21 34.95
CA THR A 41 69.47 -47.51 36.18
C THR A 41 70.15 -46.16 35.93
N GLU A 42 69.74 -45.17 36.73
CA GLU A 42 70.48 -43.99 37.27
C GLU A 42 71.06 -42.93 36.28
N PRO A 43 71.19 -41.63 36.65
CA PRO A 43 71.39 -41.09 38.00
C PRO A 43 70.57 -39.83 38.40
N ILE A 44 70.60 -39.57 39.70
CA ILE A 44 70.03 -38.44 40.44
C ILE A 44 70.49 -37.08 39.85
N LYS A 45 69.52 -36.20 39.53
CA LYS A 45 69.71 -34.76 39.30
C LYS A 45 68.78 -33.96 40.26
N PRO A 46 69.16 -32.74 40.65
CA PRO A 46 68.73 -32.10 41.89
C PRO A 46 67.26 -31.67 41.90
N ALA A 47 66.81 -31.38 43.12
CA ALA A 47 65.50 -30.85 43.51
C ALA A 47 64.89 -29.85 42.50
N PRO A 48 63.56 -29.87 42.31
CA PRO A 48 62.88 -28.85 41.53
C PRO A 48 63.07 -27.49 42.20
N GLU A 49 63.66 -26.54 41.48
CA GLU A 49 63.45 -25.13 41.78
C GLU A 49 61.93 -24.87 41.68
N GLU A 50 61.29 -24.62 42.82
CA GLU A 50 59.96 -24.04 42.88
C GLU A 50 59.96 -22.75 42.07
N LYS A 51 59.35 -22.80 40.88
CA LYS A 51 58.90 -21.58 40.22
C LYS A 51 58.01 -20.83 41.22
N PRO A 52 58.26 -19.54 41.48
CA PRO A 52 57.35 -18.74 42.28
C PRO A 52 55.94 -18.89 41.71
N ALA A 53 54.97 -19.19 42.57
CA ALA A 53 53.57 -19.21 42.18
C ALA A 53 53.26 -17.91 41.43
N GLU A 54 52.96 -18.03 40.14
CA GLU A 54 52.44 -16.93 39.35
C GLU A 54 51.19 -16.45 40.09
N VAL A 55 51.25 -15.25 40.66
CA VAL A 55 50.09 -14.58 41.25
C VAL A 55 49.13 -14.39 40.09
N THR A 56 48.24 -15.36 39.90
CA THR A 56 47.18 -15.31 38.90
C THR A 56 46.28 -14.18 39.33
N ASP A 57 46.39 -13.05 38.64
CA ASP A 57 45.51 -11.91 38.81
C ASP A 57 44.05 -12.43 38.73
N PRO A 58 43.30 -12.44 39.85
CA PRO A 58 41.97 -13.04 39.89
C PRO A 58 41.01 -12.39 38.88
N SER A 59 41.31 -11.17 38.41
CA SER A 59 40.54 -10.47 37.38
C SER A 59 40.70 -11.02 35.95
N LYS A 60 41.71 -11.87 35.72
CA LYS A 60 42.03 -12.49 34.42
C LYS A 60 41.65 -13.96 34.34
N LEU A 61 41.05 -14.51 35.39
CA LEU A 61 40.55 -15.88 35.38
C LEU A 61 39.41 -16.03 34.35
N PRO A 62 39.30 -17.20 33.69
CA PRO A 62 38.12 -17.53 32.90
C PRO A 62 36.85 -17.38 33.74
N PRO A 63 35.71 -17.00 33.13
CA PRO A 63 34.46 -16.89 33.84
C PRO A 63 34.01 -18.25 34.35
N ASP A 64 33.47 -18.28 35.57
CA ASP A 64 32.79 -19.44 36.10
C ASP A 64 31.34 -19.55 35.57
N GLN A 65 30.72 -20.70 35.82
CA GLN A 65 29.36 -20.98 35.38
C GLN A 65 28.33 -19.98 35.95
N ALA A 66 28.57 -19.44 37.15
CA ALA A 66 27.66 -18.50 37.79
C ALA A 66 27.71 -17.12 37.10
N ALA A 67 28.90 -16.65 36.74
CA ALA A 67 29.11 -15.42 35.98
C ALA A 67 28.51 -15.52 34.57
N GLU A 68 28.64 -16.68 33.90
CA GLU A 68 27.97 -16.96 32.62
C GLU A 68 26.45 -16.88 32.72
N VAL A 69 25.86 -17.53 33.72
CA VAL A 69 24.41 -17.52 33.95
C VAL A 69 23.92 -16.10 34.29
N ALA A 70 24.64 -15.38 35.14
CA ALA A 70 24.30 -14.01 35.52
C ALA A 70 24.35 -13.05 34.32
N LEU A 71 25.37 -13.16 33.47
CA LEU A 71 25.47 -12.38 32.25
C LEU A 71 24.32 -12.69 31.28
N ALA A 72 24.03 -13.97 31.04
CA ALA A 72 22.92 -14.37 30.17
C ALA A 72 21.57 -13.82 30.66
N ALA A 73 21.31 -13.89 31.98
CA ALA A 73 20.12 -13.32 32.58
C ALA A 73 20.04 -11.79 32.43
N ALA A 74 21.16 -11.09 32.65
CA ALA A 74 21.23 -9.64 32.51
C ALA A 74 21.01 -9.18 31.05
N VAL A 75 21.59 -9.88 30.07
CA VAL A 75 21.36 -9.63 28.64
C VAL A 75 19.89 -9.78 28.30
N ALA A 76 19.27 -10.92 28.66
CA ALA A 76 17.87 -11.18 28.37
C ALA A 76 16.93 -10.13 29.00
N ARG A 77 17.24 -9.69 30.23
CA ARG A 77 16.49 -8.61 30.89
C ARG A 77 16.65 -7.29 30.14
N ALA A 78 17.88 -6.90 29.80
CA ALA A 78 18.15 -5.65 29.11
C ALA A 78 17.48 -5.60 27.73
N GLU A 79 17.52 -6.69 26.96
CA GLU A 79 16.85 -6.78 25.65
C GLU A 79 15.32 -6.67 25.77
N LYS A 80 14.72 -7.35 26.76
CA LYS A 80 13.29 -7.23 27.03
C LYS A 80 12.90 -5.80 27.38
N SER A 81 13.63 -5.17 28.30
CA SER A 81 13.35 -3.80 28.78
C SER A 81 13.54 -2.78 27.65
N ARG A 82 14.61 -2.94 26.86
CA ARG A 82 14.88 -2.15 25.65
C ARG A 82 13.73 -2.23 24.65
N LYS A 83 13.23 -3.44 24.37
CA LYS A 83 12.09 -3.64 23.47
C LYS A 83 10.83 -2.96 24.02
N GLN A 84 10.51 -3.12 25.30
CA GLN A 84 9.35 -2.49 25.91
C GLN A 84 9.40 -0.96 25.82
N ALA A 85 10.54 -0.35 26.13
CA ALA A 85 10.75 1.08 25.96
C ALA A 85 10.64 1.51 24.48
N PHE A 86 11.18 0.72 23.55
CA PHE A 86 11.07 1.00 22.12
C PHE A 86 9.62 0.96 21.61
N ASP A 87 8.84 -0.06 22.02
CA ASP A 87 7.43 -0.21 21.64
C ASP A 87 6.55 0.94 22.17
N LEU A 88 7.04 1.68 23.17
CA LEU A 88 6.44 2.89 23.74
C LEU A 88 6.99 4.19 23.14
N GLU A 89 7.70 4.11 22.01
CA GLU A 89 8.21 5.28 21.28
C GLU A 89 9.18 6.15 22.12
N VAL A 90 9.86 5.53 23.11
CA VAL A 90 10.89 6.18 23.93
C VAL A 90 12.02 6.81 23.11
N PRO A 91 12.55 6.18 22.03
CA PRO A 91 13.62 6.79 21.24
C PRO A 91 13.24 8.17 20.66
N ASP A 92 11.98 8.36 20.30
CA ASP A 92 11.47 9.60 19.73
C ASP A 92 11.10 10.61 20.83
N THR A 93 10.54 10.12 21.93
CA THR A 93 10.01 10.96 23.03
C THR A 93 11.09 11.41 24.01
N PHE A 94 12.09 10.57 24.28
CA PHE A 94 13.17 10.77 25.26
C PHE A 94 14.55 10.45 24.65
N ALA A 95 14.84 10.99 23.46
CA ALA A 95 16.01 10.66 22.66
C ALA A 95 17.36 10.70 23.43
N GLU A 96 17.59 11.74 24.22
CA GLU A 96 18.86 11.88 24.97
C GLU A 96 19.00 10.85 26.09
N ASP A 97 17.93 10.54 26.81
CA ASP A 97 17.98 9.54 27.87
C ASP A 97 18.01 8.12 27.31
N TRP A 98 17.33 7.88 26.18
CA TRP A 98 17.47 6.65 25.40
C TRP A 98 18.93 6.42 24.99
N LYS A 99 19.61 7.44 24.47
CA LYS A 99 21.03 7.35 24.10
C LYS A 99 21.94 7.01 25.29
N LYS A 100 21.63 7.51 26.49
CA LYS A 100 22.36 7.14 27.72
C LYS A 100 22.14 5.66 28.07
N ALA A 101 20.91 5.17 28.00
CA ALA A 101 20.59 3.76 28.22
C ALA A 101 21.28 2.85 27.19
N GLU A 102 21.27 3.23 25.90
CA GLU A 102 22.00 2.52 24.85
C GLU A 102 23.51 2.48 25.12
N THR A 103 24.09 3.55 25.67
CA THR A 103 25.52 3.59 26.02
C THR A 103 25.86 2.55 27.10
N LEU A 104 25.00 2.36 28.10
CA LEU A 104 25.15 1.32 29.13
C LEU A 104 25.03 -0.08 28.52
N PHE A 105 24.05 -0.29 27.65
CA PHE A 105 23.87 -1.56 26.93
C PHE A 105 25.09 -1.93 26.09
N MET A 106 25.64 -0.95 25.38
CA MET A 106 26.86 -1.08 24.59
C MET A 106 28.09 -1.37 25.45
N THR A 107 28.21 -0.71 26.61
CA THR A 107 29.27 -0.99 27.59
C THR A 107 29.21 -2.43 28.08
N GLY A 108 28.01 -2.95 28.38
CA GLY A 108 27.82 -4.35 28.74
C GLY A 108 28.27 -5.30 27.62
N ARG A 109 27.90 -4.98 26.38
CA ARG A 109 28.30 -5.75 25.20
C ARG A 109 29.81 -5.79 24.98
N GLU A 110 30.49 -4.66 25.14
CA GLU A 110 31.94 -4.55 24.98
C GLU A 110 32.68 -5.33 26.07
N LYS A 111 32.28 -5.19 27.34
CA LYS A 111 32.89 -5.91 28.47
C LYS A 111 32.70 -7.44 28.38
N ALA A 112 31.56 -7.90 27.85
CA ALA A 112 31.31 -9.32 27.63
C ALA A 112 32.29 -9.95 26.62
N GLN A 113 32.88 -9.18 25.70
CA GLN A 113 33.81 -9.71 24.70
C GLN A 113 35.17 -10.12 25.27
N VAL A 114 35.53 -9.60 26.45
CA VAL A 114 36.84 -9.84 27.09
C VAL A 114 36.93 -11.23 27.72
N LYS A 115 35.79 -11.85 28.06
CA LYS A 115 35.69 -13.24 28.54
C LYS A 115 36.57 -13.57 29.75
N THR A 116 36.57 -12.69 30.75
CA THR A 116 37.13 -12.98 32.08
C THR A 116 36.05 -12.90 33.15
N GLN A 117 36.33 -13.47 34.33
CA GLN A 117 35.44 -13.40 35.48
C GLN A 117 35.05 -11.95 35.83
N LEU A 118 36.04 -11.05 35.86
CA LEU A 118 35.80 -9.63 36.12
C LEU A 118 34.96 -9.01 34.99
N SER A 119 35.31 -9.27 33.73
CA SER A 119 34.61 -8.64 32.60
C SER A 119 33.15 -9.10 32.48
N TYR A 120 32.85 -10.35 32.80
CA TYR A 120 31.47 -10.85 32.84
C TYR A 120 30.66 -10.25 33.98
N THR A 121 31.28 -10.08 35.15
CA THR A 121 30.64 -9.41 36.29
C THR A 121 30.32 -7.95 35.95
N GLU A 122 31.27 -7.21 35.37
CA GLU A 122 31.05 -5.83 34.98
C GLU A 122 30.07 -5.69 33.79
N ALA A 123 30.08 -6.65 32.85
CA ALA A 123 29.12 -6.70 31.75
C ALA A 123 27.69 -6.93 32.27
N ALA A 124 27.50 -7.90 33.17
CA ALA A 124 26.22 -8.18 33.79
C ALA A 124 25.70 -6.95 34.55
N LYS A 125 26.58 -6.22 35.26
CA LYS A 125 26.21 -4.95 35.90
C LYS A 125 25.75 -3.92 34.87
N ALA A 126 26.52 -3.67 33.81
CA ALA A 126 26.17 -2.68 32.80
C ALA A 126 24.85 -3.01 32.08
N TYR A 127 24.58 -4.28 31.80
CA TYR A 127 23.28 -4.71 31.27
C TYR A 127 22.12 -4.49 32.24
N ASN A 128 22.32 -4.75 33.54
CA ASN A 128 21.29 -4.45 34.55
C ASN A 128 21.05 -2.95 34.70
N ASP A 129 22.11 -2.13 34.70
CA ASP A 129 21.98 -0.67 34.72
C ASP A 129 21.24 -0.15 33.46
N ALA A 130 21.51 -0.74 32.29
CA ALA A 130 20.81 -0.43 31.05
C ALA A 130 19.32 -0.82 31.16
N ALA A 131 19.01 -2.01 31.67
CA ALA A 131 17.65 -2.46 31.89
C ALA A 131 16.88 -1.51 32.82
N ASP A 132 17.47 -1.10 33.94
CA ASP A 132 16.85 -0.13 34.87
C ASP A 132 16.58 1.22 34.20
N ALA A 133 17.51 1.68 33.34
CA ALA A 133 17.33 2.91 32.58
C ALA A 133 16.17 2.80 31.57
N TYR A 134 16.07 1.68 30.84
CA TYR A 134 14.94 1.44 29.93
C TYR A 134 13.60 1.33 30.68
N ASP A 135 13.55 0.60 31.80
CA ASP A 135 12.35 0.45 32.63
C ASP A 135 11.86 1.82 33.14
N THR A 136 12.79 2.66 33.59
CA THR A 136 12.48 4.03 34.03
C THR A 136 11.91 4.89 32.90
N LEU A 137 12.47 4.77 31.69
CA LEU A 137 11.98 5.50 30.53
C LEU A 137 10.62 5.00 30.05
N ALA A 138 10.40 3.69 30.06
CA ALA A 138 9.12 3.08 29.73
C ALA A 138 8.02 3.60 30.67
N LEU A 139 8.26 3.67 31.98
CA LEU A 139 7.31 4.22 32.95
C LEU A 139 6.95 5.68 32.67
N LYS A 140 7.92 6.50 32.23
CA LYS A 140 7.67 7.90 31.85
C LYS A 140 6.93 8.04 30.52
N ALA A 141 7.23 7.18 29.55
CA ALA A 141 6.63 7.23 28.22
C ALA A 141 5.20 6.70 28.18
N LEU A 142 4.89 5.70 29.01
CA LEU A 142 3.61 5.01 28.99
C LEU A 142 2.37 5.94 29.03
N PRO A 143 2.26 6.95 29.92
CA PRO A 143 1.13 7.88 29.89
C PRO A 143 1.05 8.73 28.61
N LEU A 144 2.19 9.16 28.06
CA LEU A 144 2.25 9.94 26.81
C LEU A 144 1.83 9.09 25.62
N TYR A 145 2.29 7.84 25.59
CA TYR A 145 1.91 6.85 24.60
C TYR A 145 0.40 6.58 24.61
N ALA A 146 -0.18 6.38 25.80
CA ALA A 146 -1.62 6.15 25.93
C ALA A 146 -2.45 7.39 25.52
N GLU A 147 -1.99 8.60 25.86
CA GLU A 147 -2.64 9.84 25.41
C GLU A 147 -2.59 10.01 23.89
N ALA A 148 -1.46 9.70 23.26
CA ALA A 148 -1.36 9.72 21.80
C ALA A 148 -2.41 8.78 21.15
N ARG A 149 -2.61 7.58 21.71
CA ARG A 149 -3.64 6.65 21.18
C ARG A 149 -5.06 7.17 21.35
N ARG A 150 -5.36 7.90 22.44
CA ARG A 150 -6.66 8.55 22.61
C ARG A 150 -6.92 9.61 21.54
N GLN A 151 -5.92 10.41 21.20
CA GLN A 151 -6.04 11.40 20.13
C GLN A 151 -6.29 10.74 18.77
N GLU A 152 -5.65 9.59 18.51
CA GLU A 152 -5.91 8.81 17.29
C GLU A 152 -7.35 8.30 17.22
N ILE A 153 -7.94 7.87 18.35
CA ILE A 153 -9.36 7.45 18.39
C ILE A 153 -10.28 8.60 18.00
N ILE A 154 -10.07 9.80 18.57
CA ILE A 154 -10.91 10.98 18.29
C ILE A 154 -10.93 11.27 16.79
N LYS A 155 -9.74 11.25 16.16
CA LYS A 155 -9.61 11.43 14.71
C LYS A 155 -10.32 10.31 13.94
N ALA A 156 -10.09 9.06 14.30
CA ALA A 156 -10.68 7.91 13.61
C ALA A 156 -12.22 7.93 13.68
N ARG A 157 -12.78 8.30 14.84
CA ARG A 157 -14.23 8.49 15.02
C ARG A 157 -14.76 9.60 14.12
N ALA A 158 -14.10 10.75 14.09
CA ALA A 158 -14.51 11.86 13.24
C ALA A 158 -14.48 11.48 11.75
N ASP A 159 -13.48 10.72 11.31
CA ASP A 159 -13.38 10.24 9.93
C ASP A 159 -14.50 9.23 9.60
N ALA A 160 -14.87 8.35 10.54
CA ALA A 160 -16.00 7.42 10.37
C ALA A 160 -17.35 8.15 10.29
N VAL A 161 -17.59 9.14 11.16
CA VAL A 161 -18.80 9.99 11.12
C VAL A 161 -18.85 10.78 9.80
N LYS A 162 -17.73 11.35 9.35
CA LYS A 162 -17.67 12.05 8.06
C LYS A 162 -18.01 11.13 6.87
N ALA A 163 -17.71 9.84 6.98
CA ALA A 163 -18.09 8.83 5.99
C ALA A 163 -19.58 8.40 6.10
N GLY A 164 -20.31 8.86 7.12
CA GLY A 164 -21.74 8.60 7.34
C GLY A 164 -22.05 7.49 8.34
N ALA A 165 -21.10 7.07 9.17
CA ALA A 165 -21.31 5.97 10.12
C ALA A 165 -22.40 6.26 11.16
N ASP A 166 -22.59 7.52 11.53
CA ASP A 166 -23.65 7.95 12.45
C ASP A 166 -25.06 7.77 11.88
N GLN A 167 -25.20 7.81 10.55
CA GLN A 167 -26.47 7.68 9.86
C GLN A 167 -26.73 6.26 9.37
N LEU A 168 -25.71 5.63 8.78
CA LEU A 168 -25.85 4.34 8.09
C LEU A 168 -25.50 3.14 8.97
N LEU A 169 -24.64 3.32 9.98
CA LEU A 169 -24.16 2.25 10.86
C LEU A 169 -24.19 2.67 12.35
N PRO A 170 -25.29 3.23 12.87
CA PRO A 170 -25.32 3.83 14.21
C PRO A 170 -25.05 2.83 15.33
N GLU A 171 -25.50 1.58 15.18
CA GLU A 171 -25.30 0.54 16.20
C GLU A 171 -23.83 0.10 16.28
N GLN A 172 -23.18 -0.10 15.13
CA GLN A 172 -21.76 -0.43 15.05
C GLN A 172 -20.90 0.75 15.52
N LEU A 173 -21.26 1.98 15.16
CA LEU A 173 -20.57 3.17 15.66
C LEU A 173 -20.66 3.24 17.20
N ALA A 174 -21.85 3.02 17.77
CA ALA A 174 -22.02 2.96 19.21
C ALA A 174 -21.24 1.81 19.87
N ALA A 175 -21.03 0.69 19.17
CA ALA A 175 -20.17 -0.39 19.64
C ALA A 175 -18.69 0.02 19.70
N ALA A 176 -18.20 0.75 18.70
CA ALA A 176 -16.85 1.35 18.73
C ALA A 176 -16.72 2.40 19.85
N ASP A 177 -17.76 3.24 20.04
CA ASP A 177 -17.81 4.25 21.10
C ASP A 177 -17.66 3.60 22.49
N ARG A 178 -18.33 2.48 22.76
CA ARG A 178 -18.19 1.73 24.03
C ARG A 178 -16.76 1.24 24.29
N VAL A 179 -16.03 0.84 23.25
CA VAL A 179 -14.61 0.43 23.39
C VAL A 179 -13.74 1.66 23.66
N ALA A 180 -14.03 2.80 23.01
CA ALA A 180 -13.34 4.06 23.30
C ALA A 180 -13.56 4.54 24.74
N ASP A 181 -14.79 4.44 25.25
CA ASP A 181 -15.13 4.78 26.63
C ASP A 181 -14.39 3.88 27.64
N ARG A 182 -14.22 2.59 27.31
CA ARG A 182 -13.40 1.67 28.12
C ARG A 182 -11.93 2.09 28.13
N ALA A 183 -11.35 2.46 26.98
CA ALA A 183 -9.98 2.96 26.90
C ALA A 183 -9.80 4.24 27.74
N GLN A 184 -10.79 5.14 27.71
CA GLN A 184 -10.83 6.34 28.56
C GLN A 184 -10.83 5.99 30.05
N ALA A 185 -11.69 5.06 30.49
CA ALA A 185 -11.75 4.66 31.89
C ALA A 185 -10.45 3.98 32.38
N GLU A 186 -9.82 3.16 31.53
CA GLU A 186 -8.51 2.56 31.83
C GLU A 186 -7.41 3.62 31.93
N PHE A 187 -7.46 4.65 31.09
CA PHE A 187 -6.53 5.77 31.16
C PHE A 187 -6.69 6.56 32.47
N ASP A 188 -7.93 6.89 32.84
CA ASP A 188 -8.23 7.69 34.05
C ASP A 188 -7.84 6.98 35.35
N THR A 189 -7.79 5.65 35.34
CA THR A 189 -7.34 4.83 36.47
C THR A 189 -5.82 4.57 36.47
N GLY A 190 -5.09 5.13 35.51
CA GLY A 190 -3.64 4.97 35.37
C GLY A 190 -3.21 3.64 34.75
N ASN A 191 -4.14 2.83 34.23
CA ASN A 191 -3.84 1.58 33.53
C ASN A 191 -3.49 1.84 32.06
N TYR A 192 -2.44 2.64 31.85
CA TYR A 192 -2.07 3.19 30.54
C TYR A 192 -1.74 2.13 29.48
N TYR A 193 -1.17 0.97 29.87
CA TYR A 193 -0.86 -0.08 28.91
C TYR A 193 -2.13 -0.70 28.33
N THR A 194 -3.08 -1.08 29.19
CA THR A 194 -4.39 -1.58 28.75
C THR A 194 -5.16 -0.50 27.99
N ALA A 195 -5.16 0.75 28.49
CA ALA A 195 -5.80 1.88 27.83
C ALA A 195 -5.31 2.05 26.38
N ALA A 196 -4.00 1.96 26.14
CA ALA A 196 -3.43 2.08 24.80
C ALA A 196 -3.82 0.90 23.88
N THR A 197 -3.90 -0.32 24.41
CA THR A 197 -4.36 -1.49 23.64
C THR A 197 -5.85 -1.39 23.30
N THR A 198 -6.69 -1.06 24.29
CA THR A 198 -8.13 -0.84 24.09
C THR A 198 -8.38 0.32 23.12
N ALA A 199 -7.56 1.37 23.19
CA ALA A 199 -7.61 2.48 22.25
C ALA A 199 -7.34 2.05 20.80
N GLN A 200 -6.36 1.17 20.57
CA GLN A 200 -6.10 0.62 19.25
C GLN A 200 -7.27 -0.24 18.74
N GLU A 201 -7.91 -1.02 19.61
CA GLU A 201 -9.12 -1.77 19.23
C GLU A 201 -10.25 -0.81 18.77
N ALA A 202 -10.54 0.23 19.56
CA ALA A 202 -11.53 1.23 19.19
C ALA A 202 -11.19 1.91 17.86
N ARG A 203 -9.94 2.32 17.69
CA ARG A 203 -9.43 2.93 16.45
C ARG A 203 -9.63 2.02 15.25
N SER A 204 -9.26 0.74 15.34
CA SER A 204 -9.47 -0.24 14.27
C SER A 204 -10.95 -0.38 13.93
N ARG A 205 -11.83 -0.43 14.93
CA ARG A 205 -13.28 -0.47 14.72
C ARG A 205 -13.77 0.73 13.90
N TYR A 206 -13.36 1.97 14.22
CA TYR A 206 -13.76 3.13 13.41
C TYR A 206 -13.22 3.09 11.98
N ILE A 207 -11.96 2.65 11.80
CA ILE A 207 -11.35 2.52 10.47
C ILE A 207 -12.11 1.52 9.60
N ILE A 208 -12.56 0.40 10.18
CA ILE A 208 -13.37 -0.59 9.46
C ILE A 208 -14.67 0.04 8.98
N LEU A 209 -15.39 0.76 9.85
CA LEU A 209 -16.66 1.43 9.48
C LEU A 209 -16.44 2.43 8.35
N LYS A 210 -15.44 3.29 8.48
CA LYS A 210 -15.06 4.23 7.42
C LYS A 210 -14.75 3.51 6.10
N THR A 211 -13.95 2.45 6.15
CA THR A 211 -13.52 1.73 4.94
C THR A 211 -14.68 1.03 4.27
N GLY A 212 -15.59 0.42 5.05
CA GLY A 212 -16.82 -0.17 4.53
C GLY A 212 -17.75 0.86 3.88
N LEU A 213 -17.86 2.06 4.46
CA LEU A 213 -18.65 3.16 3.89
C LEU A 213 -18.00 3.77 2.64
N ASP A 214 -16.67 3.89 2.61
CA ASP A 214 -15.95 4.26 1.39
C ASP A 214 -16.19 3.22 0.28
N ALA A 215 -16.21 1.93 0.62
CA ALA A 215 -16.51 0.84 -0.32
C ALA A 215 -17.95 0.95 -0.84
N TYR A 216 -18.91 1.18 0.05
CA TYR A 216 -20.31 1.41 -0.30
C TYR A 216 -20.50 2.63 -1.20
N ALA A 217 -19.80 3.74 -0.95
CA ALA A 217 -19.86 4.93 -1.80
C ALA A 217 -19.34 4.65 -3.22
N VAL A 218 -18.26 3.87 -3.36
CA VAL A 218 -17.77 3.43 -4.67
C VAL A 218 -18.77 2.51 -5.36
N GLN A 219 -19.42 1.60 -4.62
CA GLN A 219 -20.49 0.76 -5.14
C GLN A 219 -21.65 1.60 -5.70
N GLN A 220 -22.12 2.59 -4.94
CA GLN A 220 -23.20 3.49 -5.38
C GLN A 220 -22.86 4.21 -6.68
N GLU A 221 -21.60 4.64 -6.84
CA GLU A 221 -21.14 5.28 -8.08
C GLU A 221 -21.12 4.30 -9.27
N ILE A 222 -20.72 3.05 -9.05
CA ILE A 222 -20.78 1.99 -10.06
C ILE A 222 -22.23 1.75 -10.48
N ASP A 223 -23.14 1.63 -9.51
CA ASP A 223 -24.55 1.33 -9.74
C ASP A 223 -25.24 2.47 -10.48
N ARG A 224 -25.01 3.71 -10.04
CA ARG A 224 -25.55 4.93 -10.66
C ARG A 224 -25.15 5.06 -12.14
N ARG A 225 -23.95 4.58 -12.50
CA ARG A 225 -23.42 4.65 -13.87
C ARG A 225 -23.61 3.36 -14.66
N ASP A 226 -24.25 2.35 -14.07
CA ASP A 226 -24.43 1.02 -14.67
C ASP A 226 -23.09 0.39 -15.13
N PHE A 227 -22.07 0.54 -14.29
CA PHE A 227 -20.70 0.11 -14.59
C PHE A 227 -20.40 -1.32 -14.15
N ALA A 228 -21.26 -1.94 -13.34
CA ALA A 228 -21.06 -3.30 -12.84
C ALA A 228 -20.88 -4.31 -13.98
N LYS A 229 -21.54 -4.10 -15.13
CA LYS A 229 -21.45 -4.97 -16.31
C LYS A 229 -20.04 -5.05 -16.93
N TYR A 230 -19.19 -4.06 -16.71
CA TYR A 230 -17.84 -4.02 -17.30
C TYR A 230 -16.81 -4.82 -16.51
N ASP A 231 -17.08 -5.09 -15.23
CA ASP A 231 -16.24 -5.93 -14.37
C ASP A 231 -17.09 -6.61 -13.28
N ALA A 232 -18.02 -7.45 -13.73
CA ALA A 232 -18.98 -8.12 -12.85
C ALA A 232 -18.29 -9.05 -11.81
N GLY A 233 -17.09 -9.56 -12.14
CA GLY A 233 -16.31 -10.42 -11.26
C GLY A 233 -15.79 -9.67 -10.03
N ASN A 234 -15.10 -8.54 -10.22
CA ASN A 234 -14.65 -7.74 -9.09
C ASN A 234 -15.83 -7.11 -8.34
N TYR A 235 -16.86 -6.66 -9.05
CA TYR A 235 -18.04 -6.08 -8.41
C TYR A 235 -18.74 -7.06 -7.46
N SER A 236 -19.05 -8.28 -7.92
CA SER A 236 -19.74 -9.29 -7.10
C SER A 236 -18.90 -9.74 -5.91
N LEU A 237 -17.59 -9.93 -6.11
CA LEU A 237 -16.70 -10.31 -5.02
C LEU A 237 -16.51 -9.16 -4.02
N ALA A 238 -16.52 -7.91 -4.46
CA ALA A 238 -16.49 -6.76 -3.56
C ALA A 238 -17.74 -6.70 -2.66
N GLN A 239 -18.93 -6.98 -3.21
CA GLN A 239 -20.17 -7.06 -2.43
C GLN A 239 -20.09 -8.15 -1.36
N GLN A 240 -19.64 -9.36 -1.75
CA GLN A 240 -19.45 -10.46 -0.81
C GLN A 240 -18.47 -10.07 0.32
N LYS A 241 -17.34 -9.45 -0.04
CA LYS A 241 -16.33 -9.02 0.93
C LYS A 241 -16.86 -7.94 1.87
N LEU A 242 -17.64 -6.98 1.37
CA LEU A 242 -18.25 -5.96 2.20
C LEU A 242 -19.23 -6.57 3.21
N GLN A 243 -20.05 -7.53 2.77
CA GLN A 243 -20.96 -8.26 3.65
C GLN A 243 -20.18 -9.07 4.71
N THR A 244 -19.17 -9.84 4.31
CA THR A 244 -18.34 -10.60 5.27
C THR A 244 -17.62 -9.69 6.26
N SER A 245 -17.24 -8.48 5.85
CA SER A 245 -16.66 -7.49 6.77
C SER A 245 -17.64 -7.07 7.86
N GLN A 246 -18.90 -6.81 7.50
CA GLN A 246 -19.96 -6.45 8.45
C GLN A 246 -20.25 -7.60 9.42
N GLU A 247 -20.41 -8.82 8.89
CA GLU A 247 -20.63 -10.02 9.70
C GLU A 247 -19.48 -10.27 10.70
N ALA A 248 -18.23 -10.13 10.24
CA ALA A 248 -17.06 -10.27 11.10
C ALA A 248 -16.96 -9.16 12.16
N TYR A 249 -17.33 -7.92 11.81
CA TYR A 249 -17.36 -6.80 12.76
C TYR A 249 -18.35 -7.07 13.89
N ASP A 250 -19.57 -7.49 13.55
CA ASP A 250 -20.64 -7.78 14.50
C ASP A 250 -20.29 -9.01 15.38
N ALA A 251 -19.57 -9.98 14.83
CA ALA A 251 -19.03 -11.12 15.57
C ALA A 251 -17.83 -10.77 16.47
N GLY A 252 -17.26 -9.56 16.33
CA GLY A 252 -16.09 -9.11 17.09
C GLY A 252 -14.74 -9.59 16.52
N ASP A 253 -14.71 -10.21 15.33
CA ASP A 253 -13.48 -10.56 14.62
C ASP A 253 -12.97 -9.35 13.82
N ILE A 254 -12.29 -8.45 14.54
CA ILE A 254 -11.82 -7.16 14.00
C ILE A 254 -10.77 -7.35 12.89
N ALA A 255 -9.91 -8.36 12.99
CA ALA A 255 -8.90 -8.62 11.96
C ALA A 255 -9.54 -9.07 10.65
N SER A 256 -10.51 -10.00 10.71
CA SER A 256 -11.25 -10.42 9.53
C SER A 256 -12.11 -9.29 8.96
N ALA A 257 -12.78 -8.52 9.82
CA ALA A 257 -13.59 -7.38 9.41
C ALA A 257 -12.76 -6.34 8.62
N GLN A 258 -11.57 -6.01 9.12
CA GLN A 258 -10.66 -5.08 8.46
C GLN A 258 -10.19 -5.58 7.10
N ASN A 259 -9.66 -6.80 7.04
CA ASN A 259 -9.15 -7.38 5.79
C ASN A 259 -10.23 -7.42 4.71
N ASN A 260 -11.46 -7.79 5.07
CA ASN A 260 -12.56 -7.86 4.12
C ASN A 260 -13.08 -6.47 3.69
N ALA A 261 -13.09 -5.46 4.58
CA ALA A 261 -13.45 -4.09 4.20
C ALA A 261 -12.44 -3.50 3.20
N GLU A 262 -11.15 -3.68 3.48
CA GLU A 262 -10.06 -3.21 2.62
C GLU A 262 -10.10 -3.91 1.24
N GLU A 263 -10.33 -5.22 1.22
CA GLU A 263 -10.47 -5.97 -0.03
C GLU A 263 -11.72 -5.55 -0.82
N ALA A 264 -12.85 -5.31 -0.17
CA ALA A 264 -14.06 -4.80 -0.82
C ALA A 264 -13.81 -3.44 -1.49
N LEU A 265 -13.21 -2.50 -0.75
CA LEU A 265 -12.88 -1.18 -1.28
C LEU A 265 -11.93 -1.26 -2.49
N LEU A 266 -10.89 -2.09 -2.41
CA LEU A 266 -9.96 -2.33 -3.51
C LEU A 266 -10.71 -2.82 -4.76
N ARG A 267 -11.55 -3.85 -4.60
CA ARG A 267 -12.26 -4.48 -5.72
C ARG A 267 -13.30 -3.58 -6.35
N PHE A 268 -14.08 -2.84 -5.55
CA PHE A 268 -14.98 -1.82 -6.09
C PHE A 268 -14.21 -0.75 -6.86
N ARG A 269 -13.05 -0.29 -6.38
CA ARG A 269 -12.23 0.69 -7.11
C ARG A 269 -11.73 0.14 -8.45
N LEU A 270 -11.33 -1.12 -8.51
CA LEU A 270 -10.96 -1.78 -9.76
C LEU A 270 -12.14 -1.82 -10.74
N ALA A 271 -13.31 -2.26 -10.27
CA ALA A 271 -14.51 -2.32 -11.09
C ALA A 271 -14.96 -0.92 -11.58
N LEU A 272 -14.91 0.09 -10.71
CA LEU A 272 -15.22 1.47 -11.08
C LEU A 272 -14.24 1.99 -12.14
N ASN A 273 -12.94 1.77 -11.95
CA ASN A 273 -11.94 2.21 -12.93
C ASN A 273 -12.14 1.53 -14.29
N LYS A 274 -12.45 0.22 -14.29
CA LYS A 274 -12.77 -0.50 -15.52
C LYS A 274 -14.01 0.04 -16.19
N GLY A 275 -15.07 0.33 -15.43
CA GLY A 275 -16.28 0.95 -15.96
C GLY A 275 -16.02 2.32 -16.60
N ARG A 276 -15.20 3.16 -15.96
CA ARG A 276 -14.79 4.46 -16.51
C ARG A 276 -14.03 4.31 -17.82
N GLU A 277 -13.04 3.41 -17.87
CA GLU A 277 -12.27 3.10 -19.07
C GLU A 277 -13.19 2.68 -20.22
N MET A 278 -14.11 1.73 -19.97
CA MET A 278 -15.01 1.20 -20.99
C MET A 278 -16.02 2.26 -21.48
N ASN A 279 -16.51 3.11 -20.60
CA ASN A 279 -17.36 4.24 -20.97
C ASN A 279 -16.63 5.25 -21.87
N ALA A 280 -15.41 5.65 -21.48
CA ALA A 280 -14.59 6.56 -22.28
C ALA A 280 -14.26 5.96 -23.65
N SER A 281 -13.89 4.67 -23.70
CA SER A 281 -13.63 3.95 -24.95
C SER A 281 -14.86 3.93 -25.86
N GLY A 282 -16.05 3.64 -25.31
CA GLY A 282 -17.31 3.67 -26.07
C GLY A 282 -17.62 5.06 -26.64
N ARG A 283 -17.39 6.12 -25.87
CA ARG A 283 -17.52 7.51 -26.35
C ARG A 283 -16.53 7.84 -27.46
N GLY A 284 -15.29 7.39 -27.34
CA GLY A 284 -14.28 7.54 -28.39
C GLY A 284 -14.71 6.88 -29.70
N GLN A 285 -15.31 5.68 -29.63
CA GLN A 285 -15.86 4.99 -30.81
C GLN A 285 -17.03 5.77 -31.45
N ALA A 286 -17.94 6.34 -30.65
CA ALA A 286 -19.05 7.15 -31.14
C ALA A 286 -18.55 8.42 -31.85
N ALA A 287 -17.61 9.15 -31.22
CA ALA A 287 -16.98 10.32 -31.81
C ALA A 287 -16.24 10.00 -33.13
N LEU A 288 -15.57 8.84 -33.18
CA LEU A 288 -14.90 8.37 -34.40
C LEU A 288 -15.89 8.05 -35.53
N ALA A 289 -17.06 7.46 -35.20
CA ALA A 289 -18.10 7.19 -36.18
C ALA A 289 -18.66 8.49 -36.80
N GLU A 290 -18.93 9.51 -35.96
CA GLU A 290 -19.37 10.82 -36.45
C GLU A 290 -18.29 11.53 -37.27
N ARG A 291 -17.01 11.43 -36.87
CA ARG A 291 -15.88 11.91 -37.66
C ARG A 291 -15.86 11.28 -39.06
N GLN A 292 -16.03 9.96 -39.14
CA GLN A 292 -16.06 9.24 -40.42
C GLN A 292 -17.24 9.70 -41.28
N ALA A 293 -18.44 9.79 -40.70
CA ALA A 293 -19.64 10.25 -41.42
C ALA A 293 -19.47 11.68 -41.96
N ALA A 294 -18.83 12.57 -41.19
CA ALA A 294 -18.49 13.91 -41.65
C ALA A 294 -17.49 13.88 -42.84
N GLN A 295 -16.48 13.01 -42.78
CA GLN A 295 -15.49 12.85 -43.85
C GLN A 295 -16.10 12.29 -45.15
N ASP A 296 -17.08 11.41 -45.05
CA ASP A 296 -17.80 10.85 -46.21
C ASP A 296 -18.55 11.94 -46.99
N LEU A 297 -18.98 13.00 -46.29
CA LEU A 297 -19.55 14.21 -46.88
C LEU A 297 -18.50 15.25 -47.30
N LYS A 298 -17.21 14.91 -47.24
CA LYS A 298 -16.07 15.80 -47.51
C LYS A 298 -16.08 17.05 -46.61
N ALA A 299 -16.58 16.94 -45.38
CA ALA A 299 -16.63 18.05 -44.43
C ALA A 299 -15.24 18.57 -44.07
N ASN A 300 -14.23 17.70 -44.05
CA ASN A 300 -12.82 18.08 -43.89
C ASN A 300 -12.30 19.04 -44.98
N VAL A 301 -12.99 19.14 -46.11
CA VAL A 301 -12.69 20.10 -47.19
C VAL A 301 -13.69 21.26 -47.16
N ALA A 302 -14.99 20.95 -47.13
CA ALA A 302 -16.06 21.94 -47.27
C ALA A 302 -16.32 22.78 -46.00
N VAL A 303 -15.94 22.26 -44.83
CA VAL A 303 -16.15 22.84 -43.50
C VAL A 303 -14.87 22.69 -42.65
N ARG A 304 -13.73 22.95 -43.31
CA ARG A 304 -12.39 22.60 -42.80
C ARG A 304 -12.09 23.12 -41.39
N SER A 305 -12.37 24.40 -41.11
CA SER A 305 -12.01 25.02 -39.82
C SER A 305 -12.71 24.36 -38.65
N ASP A 306 -14.01 24.05 -38.77
CA ASP A 306 -14.76 23.40 -37.70
C ASP A 306 -14.41 21.91 -37.59
N PHE A 307 -14.10 21.26 -38.72
CA PHE A 307 -13.57 19.90 -38.70
C PHE A 307 -12.22 19.80 -37.99
N GLU A 308 -11.32 20.78 -38.17
CA GLU A 308 -10.04 20.86 -37.48
C GLU A 308 -10.20 21.13 -35.98
N ARG A 309 -11.17 21.98 -35.58
CA ARG A 309 -11.53 22.19 -34.17
C ARG A 309 -12.04 20.91 -33.51
N ALA A 310 -12.95 20.18 -34.16
CA ALA A 310 -13.47 18.90 -33.67
C ALA A 310 -12.34 17.87 -33.50
N GLN A 311 -11.38 17.84 -34.43
CA GLN A 311 -10.19 16.97 -34.33
C GLN A 311 -9.28 17.35 -33.16
N ALA A 312 -9.12 18.63 -32.83
CA ALA A 312 -8.31 19.05 -31.69
C ALA A 312 -8.90 18.53 -30.37
N VAL A 313 -10.22 18.69 -30.17
CA VAL A 313 -10.92 18.17 -28.97
C VAL A 313 -10.80 16.64 -28.89
N TYR A 314 -10.94 15.94 -30.01
CA TYR A 314 -10.74 14.48 -30.05
C TYR A 314 -9.30 14.09 -29.65
N ALA A 315 -8.29 14.85 -30.08
CA ALA A 315 -6.90 14.58 -29.73
C ALA A 315 -6.62 14.83 -28.23
N ASP A 316 -7.24 15.86 -27.64
CA ASP A 316 -7.19 16.10 -26.20
C ASP A 316 -7.86 14.95 -25.42
N ALA A 317 -8.97 14.42 -25.93
CA ALA A 317 -9.63 13.23 -25.37
C ALA A 317 -8.71 11.99 -25.40
N ASP A 318 -8.02 11.74 -26.52
CA ASP A 318 -7.03 10.65 -26.63
C ASP A 318 -5.88 10.83 -25.64
N GLN A 319 -5.45 12.07 -25.38
CA GLN A 319 -4.40 12.36 -24.41
C GLN A 319 -4.90 12.11 -22.97
N ALA A 320 -6.12 12.56 -22.63
CA ALA A 320 -6.74 12.28 -21.34
C ALA A 320 -6.91 10.78 -21.11
N PHE A 321 -7.35 10.04 -22.13
CA PHE A 321 -7.51 8.58 -22.07
C PHE A 321 -6.17 7.87 -21.80
N LYS A 322 -5.10 8.25 -22.52
CA LYS A 322 -3.75 7.71 -22.30
C LYS A 322 -3.17 8.05 -20.93
N ALA A 323 -3.61 9.16 -20.33
CA ALA A 323 -3.27 9.55 -18.98
C ALA A 323 -4.17 8.89 -17.91
N GLU A 324 -5.01 7.93 -18.30
CA GLU A 324 -5.97 7.21 -17.45
C GLU A 324 -7.01 8.13 -16.77
N LYS A 325 -7.21 9.34 -17.32
CA LYS A 325 -8.23 10.28 -16.87
C LYS A 325 -9.55 10.00 -17.58
N TYR A 326 -10.11 8.83 -17.35
CA TYR A 326 -11.20 8.31 -18.17
C TYR A 326 -12.49 9.14 -18.11
N ASP A 327 -12.83 9.76 -16.97
CA ASP A 327 -14.01 10.64 -16.91
C ASP A 327 -13.82 11.91 -17.75
N GLU A 328 -12.64 12.56 -17.66
CA GLU A 328 -12.27 13.70 -18.52
C GLU A 328 -12.25 13.31 -20.00
N ALA A 329 -11.69 12.14 -20.33
CA ALA A 329 -11.66 11.62 -21.69
C ALA A 329 -13.08 11.37 -22.23
N ALA A 330 -13.98 10.79 -21.42
CA ALA A 330 -15.35 10.53 -21.83
C ALA A 330 -16.11 11.83 -22.15
N ASP A 331 -15.91 12.88 -21.36
CA ASP A 331 -16.52 14.19 -21.59
C ASP A 331 -15.98 14.84 -22.87
N LEU A 332 -14.66 14.83 -23.08
CA LEU A 332 -14.02 15.36 -24.30
C LEU A 332 -14.42 14.58 -25.55
N TYR A 333 -14.53 13.25 -25.47
CA TYR A 333 -15.03 12.45 -26.59
C TYR A 333 -16.50 12.80 -26.92
N ALA A 334 -17.35 13.01 -25.91
CA ALA A 334 -18.74 13.43 -26.14
C ALA A 334 -18.81 14.82 -26.79
N GLU A 335 -17.94 15.75 -26.40
CA GLU A 335 -17.82 17.05 -27.07
C GLU A 335 -17.36 16.91 -28.52
N ALA A 336 -16.33 16.10 -28.78
CA ALA A 336 -15.85 15.82 -30.13
C ALA A 336 -16.93 15.17 -31.01
N GLU A 337 -17.71 14.22 -30.45
CA GLU A 337 -18.85 13.58 -31.11
C GLU A 337 -19.86 14.64 -31.59
N ALA A 338 -20.27 15.55 -30.71
CA ALA A 338 -21.21 16.62 -31.05
C ALA A 338 -20.64 17.56 -32.13
N LEU A 339 -19.38 17.97 -32.00
CA LEU A 339 -18.72 18.83 -32.99
C LEU A 339 -18.62 18.16 -34.37
N PHE A 340 -18.29 16.87 -34.44
CA PHE A 340 -18.28 16.15 -35.71
C PHE A 340 -19.68 16.01 -36.30
N ALA A 341 -20.71 15.80 -35.48
CA ALA A 341 -22.09 15.77 -35.94
C ALA A 341 -22.54 17.12 -36.55
N ASP A 342 -22.18 18.24 -35.93
CA ASP A 342 -22.47 19.59 -36.45
C ASP A 342 -21.74 19.86 -37.79
N VAL A 343 -20.48 19.45 -37.86
CA VAL A 343 -19.66 19.56 -39.08
C VAL A 343 -20.24 18.70 -40.21
N LYS A 344 -20.70 17.48 -39.90
CA LYS A 344 -21.41 16.59 -40.83
C LYS A 344 -22.67 17.25 -41.37
N ASN A 345 -23.52 17.80 -40.49
CA ASN A 345 -24.77 18.45 -40.88
C ASN A 345 -24.52 19.66 -41.79
N THR A 346 -23.54 20.50 -41.42
CA THR A 346 -23.14 21.66 -42.23
C THR A 346 -22.65 21.25 -43.62
N ALA A 347 -21.87 20.17 -43.71
CA ALA A 347 -21.40 19.65 -44.99
C ALA A 347 -22.55 19.08 -45.84
N ALA A 348 -23.51 18.39 -45.22
CA ALA A 348 -24.70 17.89 -45.90
C ALA A 348 -25.51 19.03 -46.52
N GLU A 349 -25.75 20.11 -45.78
CA GLU A 349 -26.47 21.29 -46.27
C GLU A 349 -25.76 21.96 -47.43
N LYS A 350 -24.44 22.16 -47.33
CA LYS A 350 -23.64 22.74 -48.43
C LYS A 350 -23.73 21.87 -49.68
N ARG A 351 -23.67 20.55 -49.54
CA ARG A 351 -23.80 19.60 -50.64
C ARG A 351 -25.19 19.67 -51.29
N ALA A 352 -26.25 19.73 -50.49
CA ALA A 352 -27.61 19.85 -50.99
C ALA A 352 -27.78 21.12 -51.84
N ARG A 353 -27.35 22.29 -51.32
CA ARG A 353 -27.41 23.56 -52.06
C ARG A 353 -26.59 23.53 -53.35
N ALA A 354 -25.42 22.88 -53.33
CA ALA A 354 -24.61 22.73 -54.54
C ALA A 354 -25.34 21.88 -55.61
N LEU A 355 -25.98 20.78 -55.21
CA LEU A 355 -26.75 19.94 -56.12
C LEU A 355 -27.96 20.66 -56.71
N GLU A 356 -28.69 21.43 -55.88
CA GLU A 356 -29.80 22.28 -56.35
C GLU A 356 -29.33 23.32 -57.36
N ALA A 357 -28.22 24.00 -57.08
CA ALA A 357 -27.63 24.99 -57.99
C ALA A 357 -27.18 24.35 -59.31
N MET A 358 -26.58 23.16 -59.27
CA MET A 358 -26.19 22.41 -60.48
C MET A 358 -27.40 22.01 -61.31
N GLN A 359 -28.47 21.54 -60.67
CA GLN A 359 -29.71 21.18 -61.37
C GLN A 359 -30.37 22.39 -62.01
N ALA A 360 -30.44 23.52 -61.31
CA ALA A 360 -30.97 24.78 -61.86
C ALA A 360 -30.13 25.29 -63.03
N ALA A 361 -28.79 25.20 -62.94
CA ALA A 361 -27.89 25.55 -64.03
C ALA A 361 -28.10 24.64 -65.26
N GLN A 362 -28.23 23.33 -65.05
CA GLN A 362 -28.48 22.37 -66.13
C GLN A 362 -29.81 22.64 -66.84
N GLN A 363 -30.88 22.92 -66.09
CA GLN A 363 -32.18 23.29 -66.66
C GLN A 363 -32.11 24.56 -67.50
N LYS A 364 -31.36 25.57 -67.04
CA LYS A 364 -31.17 26.82 -67.78
C LYS A 364 -30.38 26.60 -69.08
N ILE A 365 -29.36 25.76 -69.05
CA ILE A 365 -28.59 25.38 -70.26
C ILE A 365 -29.52 24.71 -71.27
N SER A 366 -30.28 23.69 -70.87
CA SER A 366 -31.20 22.99 -71.76
C SER A 366 -32.30 23.91 -72.33
N ALA A 367 -32.86 24.81 -71.51
CA ALA A 367 -33.84 25.79 -72.00
C ALA A 367 -33.25 26.77 -73.02
N THR A 368 -31.98 27.15 -72.86
CA THR A 368 -31.26 28.03 -73.80
C THR A 368 -30.98 27.29 -75.11
N GLU A 369 -30.55 26.03 -75.04
CA GLU A 369 -30.33 25.17 -76.22
C GLU A 369 -31.63 24.95 -77.01
N ASP A 370 -32.75 24.71 -76.34
CA ASP A 370 -34.06 24.56 -76.98
C ASP A 370 -34.54 25.86 -77.63
N ALA A 371 -34.29 27.01 -77.00
CA ALA A 371 -34.58 28.32 -77.58
C ALA A 371 -33.73 28.59 -78.82
N ALA A 372 -32.43 28.25 -78.79
CA ALA A 372 -31.54 28.38 -79.93
C ALA A 372 -31.97 27.50 -81.11
N LYS A 373 -32.30 26.22 -80.87
CA LYS A 373 -32.83 25.33 -81.92
C LYS A 373 -34.10 25.87 -82.56
N LYS A 374 -35.04 26.39 -81.77
CA LYS A 374 -36.27 27.02 -82.29
C LYS A 374 -35.95 28.24 -83.17
N ALA A 375 -34.99 29.06 -82.77
CA ALA A 375 -34.56 30.22 -83.55
C ALA A 375 -33.92 29.80 -84.90
N ASP A 376 -33.06 28.78 -84.91
CA ASP A 376 -32.46 28.25 -86.15
C ASP A 376 -33.53 27.68 -87.09
N THR A 377 -34.54 26.99 -86.56
CA THR A 377 -35.66 26.47 -87.35
C THR A 377 -36.46 27.59 -88.04
N VAL A 378 -36.58 28.76 -87.39
CA VAL A 378 -37.25 29.94 -87.97
C VAL A 378 -36.40 30.59 -89.05
N LEU A 379 -35.07 30.63 -88.89
CA LEU A 379 -34.14 31.20 -89.87
C LEU A 379 -34.02 30.34 -91.14
N GLU A 380 -34.01 29.00 -91.01
CA GLU A 380 -34.01 28.09 -92.17
C GLU A 380 -35.37 28.03 -92.89
N GLY A 381 -36.49 28.17 -92.16
CA GLY A 381 -37.84 28.21 -92.72
C GLY A 381 -38.19 29.53 -93.42
N GLY A 382 -37.46 30.62 -93.12
CA GLY A 382 -37.62 31.95 -93.75
C GLY A 382 -36.82 32.16 -95.04
N SER A 383 -36.09 31.15 -95.51
CA SER A 383 -35.20 31.21 -96.68
C SER A 383 -35.78 30.55 -97.94
N ARG A 384 -37.10 30.60 -98.15
CA ARG A 384 -37.75 30.09 -99.37
C ARG A 384 -38.33 31.20 -100.23
#